data_AF-A0A3S9CKW8-F1
#
_entry.id   AF-A0A3S9CKW8-F1
#
_cell.length_a   1.000
_cell.length_b   1.000
_cell.length_c   1.000
_cell.angle_alpha   90.00
_cell.angle_beta   90.00
_cell.angle_gamma   90.00
#
_symmetry.space_group_name_H-M   'P 1'
#
loop_
_entity.id
_entity.type
_entity.pdbx_description
1 polymer ?
#
loop_
_entity_poly.entity_id
_entity_poly.type
_entity_poly.pdbx_seq_one_letter_code
_entity_poly.pdbx_strand_id
1 'polypeptide(L)' 'MSNKNGNAGTGEGVLLLLADRLVREAGITQEQAHELIKLIGTDWSSLLREAHILKERHRL' A
#
# COMPACT_ATOMS: atom_id res chain seq x y z
N MET A 1 0.07 29.24 -11.42
CA MET A 1 1.44 28.73 -11.57
C MET A 1 1.66 27.64 -10.52
N SER A 2 1.50 26.37 -10.90
CA SER A 2 1.83 25.25 -10.01
C SER A 2 3.07 24.58 -10.57
N ASN A 3 4.24 25.01 -10.08
CA ASN A 3 5.51 24.38 -10.45
C ASN A 3 5.66 23.08 -9.65
N LYS A 4 5.13 21.97 -10.19
CA LYS A 4 5.38 20.62 -9.67
C LYS A 4 6.60 20.02 -10.36
N ASN A 5 7.80 20.55 -10.07
CA ASN A 5 9.03 19.88 -10.48
C ASN A 5 9.92 19.65 -9.25
N GLY A 6 10.06 18.38 -8.87
CA GLY A 6 11.00 17.95 -7.84
C GLY A 6 10.79 16.50 -7.39
N ASN A 7 11.18 15.53 -8.22
CA ASN A 7 11.54 14.15 -7.82
C ASN A 7 10.42 13.21 -7.29
N ALA A 8 9.36 12.98 -8.08
CA ALA A 8 8.31 11.99 -7.76
C ALA A 8 8.45 10.64 -8.50
N GLY A 9 9.50 10.44 -9.31
CA GLY A 9 9.61 9.28 -10.22
C GLY A 9 9.99 7.96 -9.55
N THR A 10 10.63 7.99 -8.38
CA THR A 10 11.13 6.76 -7.72
C THR A 10 10.25 6.32 -6.55
N GLY A 11 9.70 7.27 -5.79
CA GLY A 11 8.84 6.96 -4.65
C GLY A 11 7.52 6.32 -5.08
N GLU A 12 6.82 6.92 -6.03
CA GLU A 12 5.51 6.44 -6.48
C GLU A 12 5.58 5.04 -7.11
N GLY A 13 6.62 4.75 -7.90
CA GLY A 13 6.86 3.41 -8.44
C GLY A 13 7.11 2.35 -7.36
N VAL A 14 7.83 2.71 -6.28
CA VAL A 14 8.06 1.81 -5.14
C VAL A 14 6.74 1.54 -4.38
N LEU A 15 5.89 2.55 -4.22
CA LEU A 15 4.57 2.36 -3.58
C LEU A 15 3.66 1.45 -4.40
N LEU A 16 3.67 1.57 -5.73
CA LEU A 16 2.91 0.70 -6.63
C LEU A 16 3.37 -0.76 -6.53
N LEU A 17 4.69 -1.00 -6.53
CA LEU A 17 5.25 -2.35 -6.36
C LEU A 17 4.92 -2.94 -4.99
N LEU A 18 4.95 -2.12 -3.94
CA LEU A 18 4.60 -2.55 -2.59
C LEU A 18 3.11 -2.90 -2.48
N ALA A 19 2.24 -2.11 -3.12
CA ALA A 19 0.81 -2.38 -3.17
C ALA A 19 0.48 -3.66 -3.95
N ASP A 20 1.08 -3.87 -5.13
CA ASP A 20 0.92 -5.11 -5.89
C ASP A 20 1.33 -6.34 -5.07
N ARG A 21 2.44 -6.22 -4.33
CA ARG A 21 2.89 -7.28 -3.43
C ARG A 21 1.89 -7.55 -2.32
N LEU A 22 1.31 -6.53 -1.69
CA LEU A 22 0.28 -6.73 -0.66
C LEU A 22 -0.98 -7.40 -1.19
N VAL A 23 -1.42 -7.02 -2.39
CA VAL A 23 -2.57 -7.66 -3.05
C VAL A 23 -2.32 -9.16 -3.21
N ARG A 24 -1.12 -9.55 -3.68
CA ARG A 24 -0.74 -10.96 -3.89
C ARG A 24 -0.61 -11.74 -2.58
N GLU A 25 0.06 -11.18 -1.59
CA GLU A 25 0.41 -11.90 -0.35
C GLU A 25 -0.73 -11.93 0.67
N ALA A 26 -1.47 -10.82 0.81
CA ALA A 26 -2.56 -10.73 1.77
C ALA A 26 -3.92 -11.03 1.14
N GLY A 27 -4.09 -10.83 -0.19
CA GLY A 27 -5.38 -11.01 -0.87
C GLY A 27 -6.38 -9.90 -0.56
N ILE A 28 -5.89 -8.68 -0.32
CA ILE A 28 -6.68 -7.44 -0.21
C ILE A 28 -6.77 -6.74 -1.57
N THR A 29 -7.67 -5.78 -1.74
CA THR A 29 -7.75 -4.99 -2.98
C THR A 29 -6.59 -4.00 -3.11
N GLN A 30 -6.32 -3.55 -4.33
CA GLN A 30 -5.25 -2.58 -4.59
C GLN A 30 -5.52 -1.22 -3.91
N GLU A 31 -6.79 -0.81 -3.83
CA GLU A 31 -7.19 0.37 -3.07
C GLU A 31 -6.91 0.22 -1.58
N GLN A 32 -7.25 -0.92 -0.99
CA GLN A 32 -6.94 -1.23 0.41
C GLN A 32 -5.43 -1.20 0.67
N ALA A 33 -4.64 -1.77 -0.23
CA ALA A 33 -3.18 -1.77 -0.12
C ALA A 33 -2.59 -0.34 -0.18
N HIS A 34 -3.08 0.50 -1.09
CA HIS A 34 -2.66 1.91 -1.16
C HIS A 34 -3.01 2.69 0.10
N GLU A 35 -4.23 2.53 0.62
CA GLU A 35 -4.65 3.24 1.83
C GLU A 35 -3.86 2.76 3.06
N LEU A 36 -3.57 1.46 3.16
CA LEU A 36 -2.67 0.91 4.18
C LEU A 36 -1.27 1.54 4.12
N ILE A 37 -0.66 1.59 2.93
CA ILE A 37 0.67 2.17 2.74
C ILE A 37 0.69 3.66 3.12
N LYS A 38 -0.37 4.41 2.79
CA LYS A 38 -0.48 5.82 3.18
C LYS A 38 -0.67 5.99 4.70
N LEU A 39 -1.41 5.08 5.34
CA LEU A 39 -1.77 5.18 6.74
C LEU A 39 -0.62 4.80 7.69
N ILE A 40 0.08 3.70 7.39
CA ILE A 40 1.08 3.12 8.30
C ILE A 40 2.51 3.16 7.74
N GLY A 41 2.69 3.60 6.51
CA GLY A 41 3.99 3.69 5.84
C GLY A 41 4.38 2.40 5.11
N THR A 42 5.68 2.21 4.90
CA THR A 42 6.22 1.18 3.99
C THR A 42 6.90 0.00 4.71
N ASP A 43 6.74 -0.13 6.03
CA ASP A 43 7.26 -1.27 6.79
C ASP A 43 6.50 -2.56 6.42
N TRP A 44 7.21 -3.52 5.84
CA TRP A 44 6.60 -4.73 5.29
C TRP A 44 5.91 -5.59 6.34
N SER A 45 6.52 -5.77 7.52
CA SER A 45 5.96 -6.61 8.59
C SER A 45 4.67 -6.03 9.15
N SER A 46 4.63 -4.71 9.32
CA SER A 46 3.43 -3.99 9.75
C SER A 46 2.34 -4.05 8.68
N LEU A 47 2.69 -3.81 7.42
CA LEU A 47 1.73 -3.88 6.30
C LEU A 47 1.09 -5.25 6.15
N LEU A 48 1.88 -6.32 6.21
CA LEU A 48 1.36 -7.68 6.05
C LEU A 48 0.39 -8.05 7.18
N ARG A 49 0.72 -7.67 8.42
CA ARG A 49 -0.14 -7.90 9.59
C ARG A 49 -1.48 -7.18 9.43
N GLU A 50 -1.45 -5.88 9.15
CA GLU A 50 -2.66 -5.09 9.03
C GLU A 50 -3.50 -5.49 7.80
N ALA A 51 -2.86 -5.89 6.70
CA ALA A 51 -3.54 -6.41 5.52
C ALA A 51 -4.30 -7.71 5.81
N HIS A 52 -3.72 -8.63 6.59
CA HIS A 52 -4.42 -9.85 7.02
C HIS A 52 -5.59 -9.55 7.96
N ILE A 53 -5.41 -8.64 8.93
CA ILE A 53 -6.48 -8.20 9.83
C ILE A 53 -7.63 -7.58 9.02
N LEU A 54 -7.31 -6.74 8.03
CA LEU A 54 -8.29 -6.10 7.15
C LEU A 54 -9.09 -7.12 6.34
N LYS A 55 -8.42 -8.14 5.77
CA LYS A 55 -9.07 -9.21 5.02
C LYS A 55 -10.04 -10.01 5.89
N GLU A 56 -9.62 -10.40 7.08
CA GLU A 56 -10.48 -11.19 7.98
C GLU A 56 -11.70 -10.38 8.43
N ARG A 57 -11.55 -9.07 8.67
CA ARG A 57 -12.66 -8.16 8.99
C ARG A 57 -13.69 -8.05 7.87
N HIS A 58 -13.26 -8.13 6.61
CA HIS A 58 -14.14 -8.03 5.44
C HIS A 58 -14.77 -9.38 5.03
N ARG A 59 -14.40 -10.47 5.71
CA ARG A 59 -14.92 -11.82 5.43
C ARG A 59 -16.14 -12.20 6.28
N LEU A 60 -16.47 -11.37 7.27
CA LEU A 60 -17.68 -11.47 8.09
C LEU A 60 -18.85 -10.76 7.41
#